data_AF-A0A944Y464-F1
#
_entry.id   AF-A0A944Y464-F1
#
_cell.length_a   1.000
_cell.length_b   1.000
_cell.length_c   1.000
_cell.angle_alpha   90.00
_cell.angle_beta   90.00
_cell.angle_gamma   90.00
#
_symmetry.space_group_name_H-M   'P 1'
#
loop_
_entity.id
_entity.type
_entity.pdbx_description
1 polymer ?
#
loop_
_entity_poly.entity_id
_entity_poly.type
_entity_poly.pdbx_seq_one_letter_code
_entity_poly.pdbx_strand_id
1 'polypeptide(L)'
;MSRISIVIFLIALLSTVKAFSGQKNCFVEHLKEAIEVNQQRTSIYSRASDGESYWLSRHLIHFEKLILPLAKVYDRRARVYQRAGIALFCRDFVSMEGIPTIDHIPSQIPDTPIIRPKTQAAQTKKLIYKTLRKKGIAAVTELLRIKVKQLSQQPEYYCLGRHFLESALRAALLAPEYQKQAQAAGLKDPTKLISKFIKLQLRALVWAHGMDLKALPLQQKGIPIFCSDVPEVLPL
;
A
#
# COMPACT_ATOMS: atom_id res chain seq x y z
N MET A 1 5.64 53.10 9.43
CA MET A 1 5.07 51.73 9.32
C MET A 1 4.85 51.20 10.73
N SER A 2 3.60 50.92 11.10
CA SER A 2 3.17 50.67 12.48
C SER A 2 3.56 49.27 12.97
N ARG A 3 4.06 49.17 14.21
CA ARG A 3 4.43 47.92 14.90
C ARG A 3 3.30 46.89 14.97
N ILE A 4 2.05 47.31 14.75
CA ILE A 4 0.85 46.47 14.77
C ILE A 4 0.79 45.52 13.55
N SER A 5 1.33 45.90 12.40
CA SER A 5 1.30 45.07 11.19
C SER A 5 2.28 43.87 11.23
N ILE A 6 3.29 43.91 12.09
CA ILE A 6 4.27 42.82 12.23
C ILE A 6 3.71 41.68 13.12
N VAL A 7 2.86 42.00 14.10
CA VAL A 7 2.28 41.00 15.02
C VAL A 7 1.21 40.15 14.34
N ILE A 8 0.43 40.73 13.42
CA ILE A 8 -0.62 40.00 12.68
C ILE A 8 -0.01 38.99 11.68
N PHE A 9 1.18 39.28 11.13
CA PHE A 9 1.88 38.38 10.22
C PHE A 9 2.49 37.16 10.94
N LEU A 10 2.77 37.26 12.24
CA LEU A 10 3.29 36.16 13.06
C LEU A 10 2.21 35.17 13.53
N ILE A 11 0.95 35.61 13.63
CA ILE A 11 -0.17 34.74 14.03
C ILE A 11 -0.72 33.96 12.83
N ALA A 12 -0.59 34.48 11.61
CA ALA A 12 -1.03 33.79 10.38
C ALA A 12 -0.15 32.59 9.98
N LEU A 13 1.07 32.47 10.52
CA LEU A 13 1.99 31.36 10.25
C LEU A 13 1.76 30.12 11.14
N LEU A 14 0.80 30.17 12.07
CA LEU A 14 0.44 29.05 12.96
C LEU A 14 -0.75 28.21 12.44
N SER A 15 -1.42 28.67 11.38
CA SER A 15 -2.58 28.00 10.80
C SER A 15 -2.18 27.14 9.60
N THR A 16 -1.92 25.85 9.86
CA THR A 16 -2.29 24.65 9.05
C THR A 16 -1.29 23.49 9.19
N VAL A 17 -0.71 23.29 10.38
CA VAL A 17 -0.41 21.91 10.76
C VAL A 17 -1.70 21.43 11.41
N LYS A 18 -2.61 20.79 10.66
CA LYS A 18 -3.64 19.95 11.29
C LYS A 18 -2.85 18.98 12.15
N ALA A 19 -2.79 19.23 13.45
CA ALA A 19 -2.10 18.37 14.39
C ALA A 19 -2.67 16.97 14.16
N PHE A 20 -1.79 16.02 13.83
CA PHE A 20 -2.20 14.63 13.68
C PHE A 20 -2.64 14.14 15.07
N SER A 21 -3.91 14.35 15.39
CA SER A 21 -4.46 14.10 16.71
C SER A 21 -4.83 12.62 16.83
N GLY A 22 -3.89 11.82 17.32
CA GLY A 22 -4.21 10.52 17.90
C GLY A 22 -3.28 9.38 17.52
N GLN A 23 -3.09 8.48 18.50
CA GLN A 23 -2.61 7.13 18.24
C GLN A 23 -3.66 6.41 17.38
N LYS A 24 -3.27 5.90 16.22
CA LYS A 24 -4.18 5.19 15.32
C LYS A 24 -3.59 3.82 14.97
N ASN A 25 -4.44 2.80 14.90
CA ASN A 25 -4.01 1.47 14.47
C ASN A 25 -4.17 1.36 12.96
N CYS A 26 -3.50 2.25 12.23
CA CYS A 26 -3.72 2.48 10.80
C CYS A 26 -3.52 1.23 9.94
N PHE A 27 -2.58 0.35 10.29
CA PHE A 27 -2.43 -0.91 9.56
C PHE A 27 -3.60 -1.86 9.83
N VAL A 28 -4.00 -2.00 11.10
CA VAL A 28 -5.14 -2.85 11.46
C VAL A 28 -6.44 -2.34 10.85
N GLU A 29 -6.67 -1.02 10.87
CA GLU A 29 -7.83 -0.36 10.29
C GLU A 29 -7.90 -0.62 8.78
N HIS A 30 -6.81 -0.34 8.05
CA HIS A 30 -6.72 -0.63 6.62
C HIS A 30 -7.03 -2.11 6.28
N LEU A 31 -6.48 -3.06 7.03
CA LEU A 31 -6.76 -4.48 6.80
C LEU A 31 -8.21 -4.86 7.10
N LYS A 32 -8.84 -4.24 8.11
CA LYS A 32 -10.25 -4.50 8.43
C LYS A 32 -11.17 -3.99 7.31
N GLU A 33 -10.91 -2.78 6.82
CA GLU A 33 -11.63 -2.21 5.69
C GLU A 33 -11.47 -3.09 4.44
N ALA A 34 -10.24 -3.54 4.14
CA ALA A 34 -9.98 -4.46 3.03
C ALA A 34 -10.75 -5.78 3.17
N ILE A 35 -10.74 -6.38 4.36
CA ILE A 35 -11.50 -7.62 4.63
C ILE A 35 -13.00 -7.40 4.40
N GLU A 36 -13.55 -6.29 4.89
CA GLU A 36 -14.97 -5.97 4.76
C GLU A 36 -15.38 -5.82 3.29
N VAL A 37 -14.65 -5.00 2.54
CA VAL A 37 -14.85 -4.81 1.10
C VAL A 37 -14.77 -6.15 0.36
N ASN A 38 -13.73 -6.95 0.63
CA ASN A 38 -13.52 -8.22 -0.06
C ASN A 38 -14.62 -9.25 0.29
N GLN A 39 -15.13 -9.23 1.52
CA GLN A 39 -16.27 -10.06 1.91
C GLN A 39 -17.53 -9.68 1.13
N GLN A 40 -17.82 -8.39 0.97
CA GLN A 40 -18.97 -7.92 0.20
C GLN A 40 -18.86 -8.35 -1.27
N ARG A 41 -17.68 -8.18 -1.88
CA ARG A 41 -17.44 -8.46 -3.30
C ARG A 41 -17.32 -9.92 -3.67
N THR A 42 -17.06 -10.80 -2.70
CA THR A 42 -17.00 -12.25 -2.93
C THR A 42 -18.23 -12.77 -3.67
N SER A 43 -19.44 -12.33 -3.26
CA SER A 43 -20.69 -12.77 -3.87
C SER A 43 -20.91 -12.19 -5.28
N ILE A 44 -20.38 -10.99 -5.55
CA ILE A 44 -20.49 -10.30 -6.83
C ILE A 44 -19.62 -11.02 -7.86
N TYR A 45 -18.34 -11.21 -7.55
CA TYR A 45 -17.44 -11.95 -8.43
C TYR A 45 -17.90 -13.40 -8.62
N SER A 46 -18.35 -14.07 -7.56
CA SER A 46 -18.79 -15.47 -7.64
C SER A 46 -19.99 -15.64 -8.57
N ARG A 47 -20.95 -14.71 -8.56
CA ARG A 47 -22.09 -14.76 -9.49
C ARG A 47 -21.67 -14.49 -10.93
N ALA A 48 -20.78 -13.53 -11.14
CA ALA A 48 -20.32 -13.17 -12.48
C ALA A 48 -19.40 -14.22 -13.12
N SER A 49 -18.81 -15.11 -12.31
CA SER A 49 -17.85 -16.13 -12.76
C SER A 49 -18.37 -17.57 -12.61
N ASP A 50 -19.67 -17.79 -12.41
CA ASP A 50 -20.24 -19.11 -12.11
C ASP A 50 -19.49 -19.88 -11.00
N GLY A 51 -19.04 -19.14 -9.96
CA GLY A 51 -18.30 -19.68 -8.82
C GLY A 51 -16.78 -19.76 -8.96
N GLU A 52 -16.21 -19.61 -10.16
CA GLU A 52 -14.75 -19.73 -10.40
C GLU A 52 -13.90 -18.81 -9.49
N SER A 53 -14.38 -17.61 -9.17
CA SER A 53 -13.69 -16.59 -8.37
C SER A 53 -13.77 -16.80 -6.85
N TYR A 54 -14.62 -17.71 -6.38
CA TYR A 54 -14.88 -17.87 -4.94
C TYR A 54 -13.62 -18.24 -4.16
N TRP A 55 -12.83 -19.19 -4.70
CA TRP A 55 -11.59 -19.63 -4.07
C TRP A 55 -10.56 -18.49 -3.93
N LEU A 56 -10.44 -17.64 -4.96
CA LEU A 56 -9.52 -16.49 -4.97
C LEU A 56 -9.91 -15.46 -3.90
N SER A 57 -11.20 -15.10 -3.83
CA SER A 57 -11.71 -14.13 -2.85
C SER A 57 -11.50 -14.63 -1.42
N ARG A 58 -11.83 -15.91 -1.15
CA ARG A 58 -11.63 -16.53 0.16
C ARG A 58 -10.16 -16.60 0.57
N HIS A 59 -9.27 -16.87 -0.37
CA HIS A 59 -7.82 -16.89 -0.11
C HIS A 59 -7.27 -15.51 0.23
N LEU A 60 -7.70 -14.46 -0.46
CA LEU A 60 -7.31 -13.08 -0.15
C LEU A 60 -7.78 -12.69 1.26
N ILE A 61 -9.06 -12.88 1.57
CA ILE A 61 -9.62 -12.59 2.91
C ILE A 61 -8.90 -13.37 4.01
N HIS A 62 -8.58 -14.64 3.75
CA HIS A 62 -7.83 -15.45 4.71
C HIS A 62 -6.42 -14.90 4.94
N PHE A 63 -5.72 -14.54 3.86
CA PHE A 63 -4.40 -13.92 3.94
C PHE A 63 -4.44 -12.62 4.76
N GLU A 64 -5.41 -11.74 4.51
CA GLU A 64 -5.57 -10.48 5.26
C GLU A 64 -5.79 -10.73 6.75
N LYS A 65 -6.66 -11.69 7.09
CA LYS A 65 -6.90 -12.10 8.48
C LYS A 65 -5.66 -12.66 9.15
N LEU A 66 -4.84 -13.43 8.43
CA LEU A 66 -3.56 -13.93 8.94
C LEU A 66 -2.54 -12.82 9.21
N ILE A 67 -2.61 -11.70 8.50
CA ILE A 67 -1.69 -10.57 8.69
C ILE A 67 -2.11 -9.65 9.85
N LEU A 68 -3.38 -9.64 10.27
CA LEU A 68 -3.88 -8.78 11.37
C LEU A 68 -3.04 -8.81 12.67
N PRO A 69 -2.59 -9.97 13.20
CA PRO A 69 -1.75 -9.99 14.40
C PRO A 69 -0.41 -9.27 14.17
N LEU A 70 0.18 -9.43 12.99
CA LEU A 70 1.41 -8.74 12.63
C LEU A 70 1.18 -7.24 12.47
N ALA A 71 0.05 -6.84 11.90
CA ALA A 71 -0.34 -5.42 11.79
C ALA A 71 -0.40 -4.75 13.17
N LYS A 72 -1.01 -5.40 14.17
CA LYS A 72 -1.02 -4.92 15.57
C LYS A 72 0.38 -4.69 16.13
N VAL A 73 1.35 -5.55 15.78
CA VAL A 73 2.75 -5.39 16.20
C VAL A 73 3.38 -4.14 15.57
N TYR A 74 3.14 -3.88 14.29
CA TYR A 74 3.67 -2.70 13.61
C TYR A 74 3.02 -1.41 14.12
N ASP A 75 1.70 -1.39 14.31
CA ASP A 75 0.99 -0.26 14.92
C ASP A 75 1.51 0.04 16.32
N ARG A 76 1.66 -0.98 17.17
CA ARG A 76 2.24 -0.80 18.52
C ARG A 76 3.64 -0.20 18.48
N ARG A 77 4.47 -0.58 17.51
CA ARG A 77 5.83 -0.04 17.33
C ARG A 77 5.82 1.38 16.76
N ALA A 78 4.79 1.77 16.01
CA ALA A 78 4.63 3.13 15.49
C ALA A 78 4.11 4.12 16.54
N ARG A 79 3.41 3.65 17.59
CA ARG A 79 2.82 4.52 18.63
C ARG A 79 3.78 5.52 19.26
N VAL A 80 5.06 5.15 19.45
CA VAL A 80 6.05 6.08 20.02
C VAL A 80 6.25 7.31 19.13
N TYR A 81 6.18 7.14 17.81
CA TYR A 81 6.29 8.22 16.82
C TYR A 81 4.97 8.98 16.71
N GLN A 82 3.84 8.27 16.63
CA GLN A 82 2.51 8.87 16.52
C GLN A 82 2.16 9.77 17.72
N ARG A 83 2.58 9.40 18.93
CA ARG A 83 2.42 10.24 20.14
C ARG A 83 3.16 11.57 20.05
N ALA A 84 4.23 11.65 19.25
CA ALA A 84 4.96 12.88 18.97
C ALA A 84 4.45 13.59 17.70
N GLY A 85 3.26 13.25 17.21
CA GLY A 85 2.67 13.86 16.01
C GLY A 85 3.21 13.33 14.68
N ILE A 86 4.06 12.30 14.69
CA ILE A 86 4.66 11.70 13.49
C ILE A 86 3.73 10.60 12.98
N ALA A 87 3.09 10.80 11.84
CA ALA A 87 2.10 9.90 11.25
C ALA A 87 2.70 8.60 10.64
N LEU A 88 3.70 8.00 11.30
CA LEU A 88 4.39 6.79 10.86
C LEU A 88 3.39 5.66 10.63
N PHE A 89 3.46 5.05 9.44
CA PHE A 89 2.54 4.06 8.89
C PHE A 89 1.14 4.56 8.55
N CYS A 90 0.63 5.59 9.21
CA CYS A 90 -0.69 6.13 8.89
C CYS A 90 -0.75 6.82 7.52
N ARG A 91 0.36 7.43 7.08
CA ARG A 91 0.44 7.92 5.69
C ARG A 91 0.81 6.83 4.71
N ASP A 92 1.35 5.70 5.17
CA ASP A 92 1.75 4.59 4.31
C ASP A 92 0.55 3.75 3.85
N PHE A 93 -0.50 3.63 4.67
CA PHE A 93 -1.75 2.97 4.33
C PHE A 93 -2.75 3.96 3.75
N VAL A 94 -3.12 3.75 2.48
CA VAL A 94 -4.15 4.54 1.81
C VAL A 94 -5.53 4.05 2.24
N SER A 95 -6.49 4.97 2.36
CA SER A 95 -7.89 4.67 2.68
C SER A 95 -8.48 3.71 1.65
N MET A 96 -9.29 2.75 2.10
CA MET A 96 -10.07 1.89 1.22
C MET A 96 -11.28 2.61 0.62
N GLU A 97 -11.68 3.79 1.14
CA GLU A 97 -12.84 4.55 0.64
C GLU A 97 -12.69 4.98 -0.83
N GLY A 98 -11.45 5.07 -1.34
CA GLY A 98 -11.16 5.52 -2.70
C GLY A 98 -11.25 4.43 -3.79
N ILE A 99 -11.60 3.18 -3.43
CA ILE A 99 -11.75 2.11 -4.42
C ILE A 99 -13.03 2.29 -5.24
N PRO A 100 -13.07 1.83 -6.51
CA PRO A 100 -14.28 1.89 -7.32
C PRO A 100 -15.43 1.13 -6.66
N THR A 101 -16.64 1.71 -6.62
CA THR A 101 -17.83 0.96 -6.21
C THR A 101 -18.15 -0.09 -7.28
N ILE A 102 -18.43 -1.33 -6.87
CA ILE A 102 -18.83 -2.42 -7.76
C ILE A 102 -20.19 -2.92 -7.31
N ASP A 103 -21.23 -2.45 -7.99
CA ASP A 103 -22.58 -3.03 -7.87
C ASP A 103 -22.84 -4.09 -8.95
N HIS A 104 -22.11 -3.98 -10.06
CA HIS A 104 -22.11 -4.90 -11.20
C HIS A 104 -20.70 -4.97 -11.81
N ILE A 105 -20.39 -6.09 -12.48
CA ILE A 105 -19.11 -6.23 -13.18
C ILE A 105 -19.13 -5.36 -14.43
N PRO A 106 -18.09 -4.54 -14.67
CA PRO A 106 -17.99 -3.75 -15.89
C PRO A 106 -18.13 -4.66 -17.12
N SER A 107 -18.91 -4.23 -18.11
CA SER A 107 -19.08 -4.99 -19.36
C SER A 107 -17.81 -5.00 -20.23
N GLN A 108 -16.79 -4.21 -19.88
CA GLN A 108 -15.61 -4.02 -20.70
C GLN A 108 -14.58 -5.13 -20.42
N ILE A 109 -14.37 -5.96 -21.43
CA ILE A 109 -13.26 -6.91 -21.48
C ILE A 109 -11.98 -6.14 -21.80
N PRO A 110 -10.86 -6.35 -21.07
CA PRO A 110 -9.59 -5.74 -21.44
C PRO A 110 -9.13 -6.19 -22.82
N ASP A 111 -8.92 -5.23 -23.73
CA ASP A 111 -8.34 -5.48 -25.07
C ASP A 111 -6.80 -5.58 -25.05
N THR A 112 -6.19 -5.32 -23.89
CA THR A 112 -4.74 -5.29 -23.73
C THR A 112 -4.14 -6.70 -23.71
N PRO A 113 -3.13 -7.00 -24.55
CA PRO A 113 -2.48 -8.30 -24.53
C PRO A 113 -1.72 -8.49 -23.21
N ILE A 114 -1.83 -9.68 -22.62
CA ILE A 114 -1.09 -10.02 -21.41
C ILE A 114 0.40 -10.15 -21.74
N ILE A 115 1.20 -9.23 -21.22
CA ILE A 115 2.66 -9.27 -21.27
C ILE A 115 3.14 -9.91 -19.96
N ARG A 116 3.46 -11.20 -19.99
CA ARG A 116 4.03 -11.85 -18.80
C ARG A 116 5.34 -11.15 -18.41
N PRO A 117 5.46 -10.58 -17.18
CA PRO A 117 6.66 -9.88 -16.80
C PRO A 117 7.87 -10.81 -16.89
N LYS A 118 8.92 -10.39 -17.61
CA LYS A 118 10.14 -11.19 -17.79
C LYS A 118 10.82 -11.54 -16.46
N THR A 119 10.66 -10.72 -15.43
CA THR A 119 11.24 -10.96 -14.10
C THR A 119 10.25 -11.62 -13.15
N GLN A 120 10.63 -12.80 -12.65
CA GLN A 120 9.86 -13.54 -11.64
C GLN A 120 9.84 -12.77 -10.31
N ALA A 121 8.68 -12.71 -9.64
CA ALA A 121 8.49 -12.01 -8.36
C ALA A 121 9.58 -12.32 -7.30
N ALA A 122 10.07 -13.56 -7.27
CA ALA A 122 11.15 -13.99 -6.38
C ALA A 122 12.49 -13.28 -6.68
N GLN A 123 12.83 -13.10 -7.95
CA GLN A 123 14.04 -12.38 -8.37
C GLN A 123 13.94 -10.90 -8.01
N THR A 124 12.78 -10.28 -8.29
CA THR A 124 12.49 -8.89 -7.91
C THR A 124 12.63 -8.69 -6.40
N LYS A 125 12.01 -9.55 -5.58
CA LYS A 125 12.16 -9.55 -4.12
C LYS A 125 13.63 -9.66 -3.68
N LYS A 126 14.39 -10.63 -4.23
CA LYS A 126 15.81 -10.85 -3.89
C LYS A 126 16.65 -9.63 -4.24
N LEU A 127 16.42 -9.02 -5.40
CA LEU A 127 17.11 -7.82 -5.84
C LEU A 127 16.83 -6.65 -4.90
N ILE A 128 15.56 -6.39 -4.60
CA ILE A 128 15.14 -5.31 -3.70
C ILE A 128 15.73 -5.51 -2.30
N TYR A 129 15.73 -6.73 -1.76
CA TYR A 129 16.36 -7.05 -0.47
C TYR A 129 17.86 -6.76 -0.47
N LYS A 130 18.55 -7.19 -1.53
CA LYS A 130 19.99 -6.97 -1.69
C LYS A 130 20.29 -5.48 -1.76
N THR A 131 19.51 -4.71 -2.53
CA THR A 131 19.65 -3.26 -2.67
C THR A 131 19.40 -2.55 -1.35
N LEU A 132 18.28 -2.83 -0.66
CA LEU A 132 17.96 -2.23 0.63
C LEU A 132 19.06 -2.50 1.67
N ARG A 133 19.63 -3.72 1.69
CA ARG A 133 20.72 -4.07 2.61
C ARG A 133 22.04 -3.37 2.27
N LYS A 134 22.41 -3.28 0.98
CA LYS A 134 23.73 -2.81 0.55
C LYS A 134 23.80 -1.31 0.30
N LYS A 135 22.68 -0.69 -0.11
CA LYS A 135 22.61 0.68 -0.64
C LYS A 135 21.57 1.56 0.08
N GLY A 136 20.80 1.00 1.03
CA GLY A 136 19.84 1.76 1.83
C GLY A 136 18.52 2.08 1.12
N ILE A 137 17.73 2.97 1.73
CA ILE A 137 16.37 3.30 1.27
C ILE A 137 16.38 4.08 -0.03
N ALA A 138 17.22 5.10 -0.21
CA ALA A 138 17.24 5.89 -1.45
C ALA A 138 17.40 5.02 -2.72
N ALA A 139 18.35 4.08 -2.70
CA ALA A 139 18.55 3.16 -3.81
C ALA A 139 17.39 2.15 -3.98
N VAL A 140 16.69 1.78 -2.90
CA VAL A 140 15.51 0.92 -2.99
C VAL A 140 14.34 1.66 -3.61
N THR A 141 14.18 2.95 -3.31
CA THR A 141 13.13 3.82 -3.88
C THR A 141 13.21 3.86 -5.40
N GLU A 142 14.40 4.12 -5.96
CA GLU A 142 14.56 4.16 -7.43
C GLU A 142 14.27 2.81 -8.09
N LEU A 143 14.74 1.71 -7.47
CA LEU A 143 14.46 0.38 -7.98
C LEU A 143 12.96 0.07 -7.91
N LEU A 144 12.26 0.45 -6.84
CA LEU A 144 10.82 0.26 -6.69
C LEU A 144 10.05 1.07 -7.73
N ARG A 145 10.43 2.33 -8.02
CA ARG A 145 9.81 3.13 -9.10
C ARG A 145 9.85 2.41 -10.45
N ILE A 146 11.01 1.86 -10.81
CA ILE A 146 11.17 1.08 -12.05
C ILE A 146 10.22 -0.13 -12.04
N LYS A 147 10.13 -0.85 -10.92
CA LYS A 147 9.30 -2.06 -10.81
C LYS A 147 7.80 -1.77 -10.81
N VAL A 148 7.36 -0.70 -10.15
CA VAL A 148 5.98 -0.21 -10.23
C VAL A 148 5.66 0.18 -11.68
N LYS A 149 6.47 1.04 -12.31
CA LYS A 149 6.27 1.46 -13.71
C LYS A 149 6.16 0.27 -14.67
N GLN A 150 6.94 -0.79 -14.47
CA GLN A 150 6.85 -2.02 -15.27
C GLN A 150 5.49 -2.72 -15.15
N LEU A 151 4.91 -2.81 -13.95
CA LEU A 151 3.59 -3.42 -13.75
C LEU A 151 2.43 -2.48 -14.09
N SER A 152 2.63 -1.15 -14.02
CA SER A 152 1.63 -0.16 -14.43
C SER A 152 1.40 -0.15 -15.95
N GLN A 153 2.23 -0.82 -16.75
CA GLN A 153 2.00 -1.02 -18.18
C GLN A 153 0.83 -1.99 -18.47
N GLN A 154 0.34 -2.68 -17.44
CA GLN A 154 -0.81 -3.59 -17.51
C GLN A 154 -1.76 -3.27 -16.35
N PRO A 155 -2.47 -2.13 -16.41
CA PRO A 155 -3.29 -1.67 -15.30
C PRO A 155 -4.42 -2.65 -14.95
N GLU A 156 -4.90 -3.43 -15.91
CA GLU A 156 -5.98 -4.42 -15.74
C GLU A 156 -5.52 -5.76 -15.14
N TYR A 157 -4.20 -5.94 -14.98
CA TYR A 157 -3.60 -7.19 -14.53
C TYR A 157 -2.57 -6.93 -13.41
N TYR A 158 -2.15 -8.00 -12.74
CA TYR A 158 -1.05 -7.97 -11.75
C TYR A 158 -1.25 -6.98 -10.58
N CYS A 159 -2.51 -6.72 -10.23
CA CYS A 159 -2.88 -5.64 -9.32
C CYS A 159 -2.42 -5.89 -7.88
N LEU A 160 -2.42 -7.13 -7.37
CA LEU A 160 -1.87 -7.40 -6.04
C LEU A 160 -0.36 -7.19 -6.02
N GLY A 161 0.36 -7.74 -7.00
CA GLY A 161 1.80 -7.59 -7.12
C GLY A 161 2.23 -6.13 -7.23
N ARG A 162 1.49 -5.34 -8.02
CA ARG A 162 1.66 -3.89 -8.14
C ARG A 162 1.38 -3.19 -6.82
N HIS A 163 0.25 -3.46 -6.18
CA HIS A 163 -0.13 -2.86 -4.89
C HIS A 163 0.93 -3.05 -3.79
N PHE A 164 1.52 -4.26 -3.68
CA PHE A 164 2.61 -4.49 -2.70
C PHE A 164 3.89 -3.72 -3.03
N LEU A 165 4.21 -3.53 -4.32
CA LEU A 165 5.37 -2.73 -4.73
C LEU A 165 5.12 -1.23 -4.51
N GLU A 166 3.92 -0.73 -4.78
CA GLU A 166 3.54 0.66 -4.54
C GLU A 166 3.51 0.97 -3.04
N SER A 167 2.96 0.08 -2.21
CA SER A 167 3.00 0.19 -0.75
C SER A 167 4.44 0.24 -0.21
N ALA A 168 5.33 -0.60 -0.76
CA ALA A 168 6.75 -0.56 -0.42
C ALA A 168 7.43 0.73 -0.89
N LEU A 169 7.09 1.22 -2.08
CA LEU A 169 7.61 2.47 -2.65
C LEU A 169 7.18 3.66 -1.80
N ARG A 170 5.91 3.74 -1.44
CA ARG A 170 5.35 4.80 -0.59
C ARG A 170 6.06 4.88 0.75
N ALA A 171 6.27 3.75 1.42
CA ALA A 171 7.03 3.70 2.67
C ALA A 171 8.48 4.17 2.48
N ALA A 172 9.10 3.85 1.34
CA ALA A 172 10.46 4.29 1.02
C ALA A 172 10.53 5.80 0.73
N LEU A 173 9.51 6.37 0.08
CA LEU A 173 9.38 7.81 -0.20
C LEU A 173 9.15 8.63 1.07
N LEU A 174 8.34 8.12 2.01
CA LEU A 174 8.06 8.79 3.30
C LEU A 174 9.23 8.73 4.29
N ALA A 175 10.15 7.78 4.11
CA ALA A 175 11.19 7.51 5.10
C ALA A 175 12.07 8.72 5.47
N PRO A 176 12.55 9.56 4.52
CA PRO A 176 13.36 10.73 4.85
C PRO A 176 12.58 11.75 5.71
N GLU A 177 11.29 11.92 5.44
CA GLU A 177 10.44 12.83 6.21
C GLU A 177 10.24 12.33 7.64
N TYR A 178 9.94 11.03 7.81
CA TYR A 178 9.83 10.41 9.13
C TYR A 178 11.13 10.48 9.92
N GLN A 179 12.27 10.33 9.26
CA GLN A 179 13.59 10.46 9.89
C GLN A 179 13.80 11.90 10.40
N LYS A 180 13.52 12.91 9.57
CA LYS A 180 13.63 14.33 9.96
C LYS A 180 12.71 14.67 11.13
N GLN A 181 11.46 14.22 11.07
CA GLN A 181 10.48 14.45 12.14
C GLN A 181 10.89 13.75 13.45
N ALA A 182 11.37 12.50 13.38
CA ALA A 182 11.84 11.78 14.56
C ALA A 182 13.07 12.45 15.20
N GLN A 183 14.02 12.91 14.38
CA GLN A 183 15.19 13.64 14.86
C GLN A 183 14.79 14.95 15.56
N ALA A 184 13.88 15.73 14.95
CA ALA A 184 13.39 16.97 15.54
C ALA A 184 12.64 16.75 16.86
N ALA A 185 11.98 15.60 17.01
CA ALA A 185 11.29 15.21 18.24
C ALA A 185 12.18 14.50 19.28
N GLY A 186 13.50 14.39 19.04
CA GLY A 186 14.42 13.67 19.94
C GLY A 186 14.15 12.16 20.03
N LEU A 187 13.47 11.59 19.04
CA LEU A 187 13.12 10.17 18.97
C LEU A 187 14.17 9.36 18.20
N LYS A 188 14.18 8.05 18.45
CA LYS A 188 15.03 7.11 17.73
C LYS A 188 14.70 7.07 16.24
N ASP A 189 15.72 7.05 15.39
CA ASP A 189 15.56 6.92 13.93
C ASP A 189 14.64 5.71 13.54
N PRO A 190 13.51 5.95 12.83
CA PRO A 190 12.58 4.91 12.41
C PRO A 190 13.05 4.07 11.21
N THR A 191 14.17 4.39 10.57
CA THR A 191 14.68 3.74 9.34
C THR A 191 14.74 2.22 9.43
N LYS A 192 15.15 1.67 10.58
CA LYS A 192 15.17 0.21 10.79
C LYS A 192 13.76 -0.39 10.84
N LEU A 193 12.78 0.31 11.40
CA LEU A 193 11.39 -0.11 11.45
C LEU A 193 10.76 -0.04 10.05
N ILE A 194 10.98 1.05 9.32
CA ILE A 194 10.52 1.23 7.93
C ILE A 194 11.14 0.18 7.00
N SER A 195 12.44 -0.08 7.12
CA SER A 195 13.11 -1.13 6.34
C SER A 195 12.54 -2.53 6.62
N LYS A 196 12.12 -2.81 7.86
CA LYS A 196 11.41 -4.06 8.20
C LYS A 196 10.01 -4.09 7.61
N PHE A 197 9.32 -2.96 7.53
CA PHE A 197 8.01 -2.84 6.90
C PHE A 197 8.07 -3.04 5.39
N ILE A 198 9.01 -2.38 4.69
CA ILE A 198 9.27 -2.62 3.26
C ILE A 198 9.53 -4.11 2.99
N LYS A 199 10.37 -4.76 3.81
CA LYS A 199 10.60 -6.21 3.70
C LYS A 199 9.33 -7.03 3.94
N LEU A 200 8.45 -6.60 4.83
CA LEU A 200 7.17 -7.29 5.06
C LEU A 200 6.31 -7.26 3.80
N GLN A 201 6.11 -6.09 3.17
CA GLN A 201 5.36 -5.97 1.93
C GLN A 201 5.91 -6.88 0.83
N LEU A 202 7.24 -6.89 0.67
CA LEU A 202 7.94 -7.71 -0.31
C LEU A 202 7.91 -9.22 -0.01
N ARG A 203 7.58 -9.66 1.22
CA ARG A 203 7.37 -11.10 1.49
C ARG A 203 6.14 -11.61 0.76
N ALA A 204 5.08 -10.80 0.69
CA ALA A 204 3.84 -11.12 0.03
C ALA A 204 3.96 -11.15 -1.51
N LEU A 205 4.97 -10.49 -2.09
CA LEU A 205 5.12 -10.33 -3.54
C LEU A 205 5.08 -11.65 -4.36
N VAL A 206 5.69 -12.72 -3.85
CA VAL A 206 5.68 -14.03 -4.54
C VAL A 206 4.28 -14.66 -4.52
N TRP A 207 3.62 -14.57 -3.38
CA TRP A 207 2.24 -15.04 -3.22
C TRP A 207 1.29 -14.20 -4.08
N ALA A 208 1.40 -12.88 -4.02
CA ALA A 208 0.60 -11.93 -4.79
C ALA A 208 0.70 -12.20 -6.29
N HIS A 209 1.92 -12.40 -6.81
CA HIS A 209 2.12 -12.77 -8.20
C HIS A 209 1.44 -14.10 -8.57
N GLY A 210 1.51 -15.10 -7.69
CA GLY A 210 0.80 -16.37 -7.90
C GLY A 210 -0.72 -16.21 -7.92
N MET A 211 -1.27 -15.32 -7.09
CA MET A 211 -2.69 -14.99 -7.08
C MET A 211 -3.10 -14.22 -8.33
N ASP A 212 -2.31 -13.22 -8.73
CA ASP A 212 -2.53 -12.46 -9.98
C ASP A 212 -2.56 -13.39 -11.19
N LEU A 213 -1.61 -14.33 -11.31
CA LEU A 213 -1.60 -15.30 -12.41
C LEU A 213 -2.85 -16.19 -12.44
N LYS A 214 -3.40 -16.54 -11.28
CA LYS A 214 -4.66 -17.31 -11.18
C LYS A 214 -5.89 -16.47 -11.47
N ALA A 215 -5.83 -15.15 -11.25
CA ALA A 215 -6.90 -14.21 -11.57
C ALA A 215 -6.96 -13.86 -13.07
N LEU A 216 -5.85 -13.99 -13.81
CA LEU A 216 -5.79 -13.62 -15.23
C LEU A 216 -6.95 -14.15 -16.07
N PRO A 217 -7.35 -15.43 -16.01
CA PRO A 217 -8.46 -15.94 -16.84
C PRO A 217 -9.80 -15.24 -16.53
N LEU A 218 -10.01 -14.79 -15.30
CA LEU A 218 -11.21 -14.05 -14.89
C LEU A 218 -11.13 -12.59 -15.34
N GLN A 219 -9.95 -11.97 -15.19
CA GLN A 219 -9.70 -10.60 -15.63
C GLN A 219 -9.87 -10.46 -17.15
N GLN A 220 -9.44 -11.48 -17.92
CA GLN A 220 -9.67 -11.56 -19.37
C GLN A 220 -11.14 -11.74 -19.76
N LYS A 221 -12.00 -12.18 -18.83
CA LYS A 221 -13.46 -12.22 -19.02
C LYS A 221 -14.14 -10.92 -18.55
N GLY A 222 -13.36 -9.90 -18.18
CA GLY A 222 -13.87 -8.62 -17.67
C GLY A 222 -14.13 -8.59 -16.16
N ILE A 223 -13.77 -9.63 -15.39
CA ILE A 223 -13.99 -9.68 -13.94
C ILE A 223 -12.78 -9.06 -13.23
N PRO A 224 -12.87 -7.84 -12.65
CA PRO A 224 -11.70 -7.08 -12.19
C PRO A 224 -11.26 -7.49 -10.77
N ILE A 225 -11.33 -8.79 -10.46
CA ILE A 225 -10.93 -9.33 -9.16
C ILE A 225 -9.49 -8.89 -8.83
N PHE A 226 -9.29 -8.45 -7.59
CA PHE A 226 -8.10 -7.77 -7.07
C PHE A 226 -7.87 -6.35 -7.59
N CYS A 227 -8.09 -6.08 -8.88
CA CYS A 227 -7.79 -4.79 -9.48
C CYS A 227 -8.70 -3.66 -9.01
N SER A 228 -9.95 -3.99 -8.70
CA SER A 228 -10.84 -3.04 -8.05
C SER A 228 -10.78 -3.10 -6.53
N ASP A 229 -10.18 -4.15 -5.95
CA ASP A 229 -10.21 -4.44 -4.50
C ASP A 229 -9.07 -3.78 -3.73
N VAL A 230 -8.12 -3.17 -4.43
CA VAL A 230 -6.98 -2.47 -3.83
C VAL A 230 -7.06 -0.98 -4.18
N PRO A 231 -6.79 -0.07 -3.23
CA PRO A 231 -6.73 1.35 -3.52
C PRO A 231 -5.49 1.65 -4.36
N GLU A 232 -5.62 2.65 -5.23
CA GLU A 232 -4.47 3.19 -5.93
C GLU A 232 -3.52 3.84 -4.91
N VAL A 233 -2.27 3.40 -4.92
CA VAL A 233 -1.24 3.96 -4.04
C VAL A 233 -0.41 4.94 -4.85
N LEU A 234 -0.94 6.16 -5.00
CA LEU A 234 -0.25 7.23 -5.73
C LEU A 234 1.12 7.55 -5.09
N PRO A 235 2.19 7.73 -5.89
CA PRO A 235 3.40 8.36 -5.40
C PRO A 235 3.06 9.78 -4.92
N LEU A 236 3.56 10.12 -3.73
CA LEU A 236 3.31 11.40 -3.04
C LEU A 236 3.56 12.63 -3.91
#